data_AF-A0AAD9FQ66-F1
#
_entry.id   AF-A0AAD9FQ66-F1
#
_cell.length_a   1.000
_cell.length_b   1.000
_cell.length_c   1.000
_cell.angle_alpha   90.00
_cell.angle_beta   90.00
_cell.angle_gamma   90.00
#
_symmetry.space_group_name_H-M   'P 1'
#
loop_
_entity.id
_entity.type
_entity.pdbx_description
1 polymer ?
#
loop_
_entity_poly.entity_id
_entity_poly.type
_entity_poly.pdbx_seq_one_letter_code
_entity_poly.pdbx_strand_id
1 'polypeptide(L)'
;MRRVLHFTQQSKAIAHAQSVLGALAQSKQTIDIPVKSKFVTWQDVKTWKDANYVAPHQGPAFDMVRQILSEKPRTFHEIIDVGLELHANKLAQIQPGSEAAEAAQRAVTQSRALSKKKRPENDTTPRIPEGHPFISANFLKRRILSTLLSQELVFKKAVRPVAGTVRADQLTPDERSAKGSAFHWFLRLPPTTIKKTDPLGQWSIPAQWKRLSLGEFPGNVLEEHREVVSAQRKLEKERRLRRGTQKRTEEEIWHWDGRQPELTTRKQRFHLSARRQKTRTRFELKRLRERLRFDLARPEKERARAAEEAKAKAAEARAARRAEGTPAAI
;
A
#
# COMPACT_ATOMS: atom_id res chain seq x y z
N MET A 1 19.93 71.90 30.10
CA MET A 1 18.53 71.50 29.84
C MET A 1 18.46 70.03 29.38
N ARG A 2 18.64 69.06 30.28
CA ARG A 2 18.64 67.61 29.98
C ARG A 2 18.21 66.76 31.20
N ARG A 3 17.16 67.18 31.91
CA ARG A 3 16.65 66.48 33.12
C ARG A 3 15.12 66.46 33.27
N VAL A 4 14.35 66.60 32.19
CA VAL A 4 12.86 66.61 32.27
C VAL A 4 12.20 65.48 31.45
N LEU A 5 12.95 64.71 30.65
CA LEU A 5 12.38 63.69 29.75
C LEU A 5 12.39 62.24 30.28
N HIS A 6 12.87 61.98 31.51
CA HIS A 6 12.91 60.63 32.08
C HIS A 6 11.73 60.29 33.02
N PHE A 7 10.87 61.25 33.34
CA PHE A 7 9.80 61.04 34.33
C PHE A 7 8.45 60.59 33.72
N THR A 8 8.29 60.67 32.39
CA THR A 8 7.02 60.37 31.71
C THR A 8 6.93 58.95 31.14
N GLN A 9 8.03 58.17 31.15
CA GLN A 9 8.01 56.77 30.74
C GLN A 9 7.75 55.80 31.91
N GLN A 10 8.14 56.14 33.14
CA GLN A 10 7.88 55.27 34.30
C GLN A 10 6.42 55.28 34.77
N SER A 11 5.67 56.36 34.53
CA SER A 11 4.26 56.45 34.94
C SER A 11 3.31 55.61 34.08
N LYS A 12 3.65 55.35 32.80
CA LYS A 12 2.84 54.48 31.92
C LYS A 12 3.00 52.99 32.24
N ALA A 13 4.13 52.57 32.81
CA ALA A 13 4.35 51.17 33.20
C ALA A 13 3.56 50.77 34.45
N ILE A 14 3.32 51.70 35.38
CA ILE A 14 2.59 51.43 36.63
C ILE A 14 1.07 51.36 36.39
N ALA A 15 0.54 52.17 35.47
CA ALA A 15 -0.88 52.13 35.10
C ALA A 15 -1.30 50.82 34.39
N HIS A 16 -0.38 50.19 33.64
CA HIS A 16 -0.67 48.93 32.94
C HIS A 16 -0.60 47.69 33.85
N ALA A 17 0.17 47.76 34.94
CA ALA A 17 0.28 46.67 35.92
C ALA A 17 -0.96 46.55 36.84
N GLN A 18 -1.63 47.67 37.13
CA GLN A 18 -2.85 47.66 37.95
C GLN A 18 -4.10 47.22 37.17
N SER A 19 -4.12 47.35 35.84
CA SER A 19 -5.22 46.86 35.00
C SER A 19 -5.23 45.33 34.84
N VAL A 20 -4.09 44.64 35.00
CA VAL A 20 -4.00 43.19 34.81
C VAL A 20 -4.32 42.43 36.11
N LEU A 21 -4.07 43.02 37.28
CA LEU A 21 -4.41 42.43 38.57
C LEU A 21 -5.90 42.57 38.95
N GLY A 22 -6.64 43.51 38.33
CA GLY A 22 -8.09 43.64 38.50
C GLY A 22 -8.93 42.64 37.69
N ALA A 23 -8.37 42.06 36.63
CA ALA A 23 -9.09 41.13 35.75
C ALA A 23 -9.08 39.66 36.24
N LEU A 24 -8.27 39.33 37.26
CA LEU A 24 -8.15 37.97 37.80
C LEU A 24 -9.07 37.69 39.01
N ALA A 25 -9.84 38.68 39.47
CA ALA A 25 -10.66 38.58 40.68
C ALA A 25 -12.16 38.28 40.44
N GLN A 26 -12.62 38.12 39.18
CA GLN A 26 -14.04 37.88 38.88
C GLN A 26 -14.38 36.61 38.10
N SER A 27 -13.43 35.69 37.85
CA SER A 27 -13.76 34.37 37.29
C SER A 27 -13.65 33.26 38.34
N LYS A 28 -14.44 33.37 39.42
CA LYS A 28 -14.90 32.16 40.14
C LYS A 28 -16.02 31.53 39.30
N GLN A 29 -15.67 31.00 38.13
CA GLN A 29 -16.46 29.95 37.53
C GLN A 29 -16.12 28.67 38.28
N THR A 30 -17.06 28.24 39.12
CA THR A 30 -17.11 26.89 39.66
C THR A 30 -17.05 25.95 38.47
N ILE A 31 -15.87 25.40 38.19
CA ILE A 31 -15.74 24.24 37.33
C ILE A 31 -16.26 23.09 38.18
N ASP A 32 -17.58 22.86 38.11
CA ASP A 32 -18.11 21.54 38.38
C ASP A 32 -17.38 20.59 37.43
N ILE A 33 -16.46 19.81 37.98
CA ILE A 33 -15.87 18.67 37.30
C ILE A 33 -16.94 17.59 37.40
N PRO A 34 -17.73 17.30 36.34
CA PRO A 34 -18.48 16.07 36.33
C PRO A 34 -17.45 14.94 36.35
N VAL A 35 -17.34 14.24 37.47
CA VAL A 35 -16.73 12.91 37.56
C VAL A 35 -17.64 11.95 36.79
N LYS A 36 -17.72 12.15 35.47
CA LYS A 36 -18.20 11.16 34.54
C LYS A 36 -16.96 10.60 33.89
N SER A 37 -16.54 9.47 34.43
CA SER A 37 -15.72 8.46 33.75
C SER A 37 -16.14 8.40 32.28
N LYS A 38 -15.42 9.11 31.42
CA LYS A 38 -15.51 8.94 29.98
C LYS A 38 -14.69 7.69 29.69
N PHE A 39 -15.38 6.56 29.66
CA PHE A 39 -14.87 5.37 28.99
C PHE A 39 -14.37 5.80 27.61
N VAL A 40 -13.06 5.68 27.40
CA VAL A 40 -12.46 5.83 26.07
C VAL A 40 -13.21 4.85 25.17
N THR A 41 -13.96 5.38 24.22
CA THR A 41 -14.76 4.53 23.35
C THR A 41 -13.81 3.78 22.40
N TRP A 42 -14.20 2.58 21.97
CA TRP A 42 -13.42 1.83 20.98
C TRP A 42 -13.21 2.60 19.67
N GLN A 43 -14.05 3.59 19.37
CA GLN A 43 -13.90 4.48 18.23
C GLN A 43 -12.77 5.50 18.43
N ASP A 44 -12.56 6.02 19.64
CA ASP A 44 -11.45 6.92 19.97
C ASP A 44 -10.09 6.20 19.92
N VAL A 45 -10.04 4.92 20.32
CA VAL A 45 -8.81 4.10 20.17
C VAL A 45 -8.49 3.82 18.70
N LYS A 46 -9.51 3.75 17.84
CA LYS A 46 -9.35 3.49 16.40
C LYS A 46 -8.82 4.73 15.68
N THR A 47 -9.39 5.90 15.94
CA THR A 47 -8.94 7.17 15.35
C THR A 47 -7.56 7.59 15.85
N TRP A 48 -7.19 7.25 17.10
CA TRP A 48 -5.84 7.52 17.62
C TRP A 48 -4.77 6.62 16.98
N LYS A 49 -5.11 5.36 16.67
CA LYS A 49 -4.24 4.50 15.86
C LYS A 49 -4.05 5.05 14.46
N ASP A 50 -5.09 5.57 13.83
CA ASP A 50 -5.04 6.06 12.45
C ASP A 50 -4.32 7.43 12.32
N ALA A 51 -4.43 8.31 13.32
CA ALA A 51 -3.80 9.64 13.30
C ALA A 51 -2.26 9.64 13.52
N ASN A 52 -1.73 8.60 14.17
CA ASN A 52 -0.29 8.41 14.39
C ASN A 52 0.27 7.16 13.69
N TYR A 53 -0.51 6.52 12.82
CA TYR A 53 -0.02 5.43 11.96
C TYR A 53 0.85 6.01 10.84
N VAL A 54 2.07 6.43 11.17
CA VAL A 54 3.14 6.37 10.18
C VAL A 54 3.20 4.90 9.79
N ALA A 55 2.90 4.61 8.52
CA ALA A 55 2.75 3.24 8.07
C ALA A 55 3.99 2.43 8.49
N PRO A 56 3.86 1.14 8.87
CA PRO A 56 4.88 0.41 9.61
C PRO A 56 6.21 0.19 8.86
N HIS A 57 6.29 0.67 7.61
CA HIS A 57 7.41 0.65 6.69
C HIS A 57 7.89 2.07 6.29
N GLN A 58 7.29 3.11 6.84
CA GLN A 58 7.62 4.52 6.66
C GLN A 58 8.24 5.06 7.95
N GLY A 59 9.23 5.93 7.80
CA GLY A 59 9.85 6.62 8.92
C GLY A 59 11.38 6.63 8.85
N PRO A 60 12.01 7.50 9.64
CA PRO A 60 13.45 7.77 9.57
C PRO A 60 14.32 6.52 9.78
N ALA A 61 13.79 5.51 10.48
CA ALA A 61 14.47 4.24 10.68
C ALA A 61 14.55 3.37 9.41
N PHE A 62 13.50 3.32 8.60
CA PHE A 62 13.50 2.54 7.37
C PHE A 62 14.41 3.18 6.32
N ASP A 63 14.37 4.51 6.21
CA ASP A 63 15.23 5.26 5.29
C ASP A 63 16.70 5.09 5.65
N MET A 64 17.03 5.17 6.94
CA MET A 64 18.37 4.94 7.44
C MET A 64 18.86 3.52 7.13
N VAL A 65 18.04 2.48 7.36
CA VAL A 65 18.43 1.09 7.02
C VAL A 65 18.64 0.93 5.52
N ARG A 66 17.83 1.57 4.68
CA ARG A 66 18.02 1.54 3.22
C ARG A 66 19.32 2.21 2.81
N GLN A 67 19.64 3.37 3.39
CA GLN A 67 20.91 4.07 3.17
C GLN A 67 22.09 3.18 3.58
N ILE A 68 22.05 2.61 4.79
CA ILE A 68 23.11 1.72 5.28
C ILE A 68 23.28 0.49 4.37
N LEU A 69 22.18 -0.18 4.01
CA LEU A 69 22.25 -1.37 3.17
C LEU A 69 22.74 -1.10 1.74
N SER A 70 22.67 0.15 1.27
CA SER A 70 23.27 0.54 -0.01
C SER A 70 24.81 0.48 0.02
N GLU A 71 25.41 0.69 1.20
CA GLU A 71 26.86 0.61 1.43
C GLU A 71 27.36 -0.84 1.64
N LYS A 72 26.44 -1.83 1.59
CA LYS A 72 26.70 -3.28 1.70
C LYS A 72 27.41 -3.70 3.00
N PRO A 73 26.80 -3.45 4.17
CA PRO A 73 27.30 -3.95 5.44
C PRO A 73 27.28 -5.48 5.43
N ARG A 74 28.32 -6.08 5.97
CA ARG A 74 28.49 -7.53 6.02
C ARG A 74 27.70 -8.10 7.18
N THR A 75 27.74 -7.46 8.35
CA THR A 75 27.13 -7.99 9.57
C THR A 75 26.00 -7.13 10.12
N PHE A 76 25.13 -7.74 10.93
CA PHE A 76 24.06 -7.01 11.65
C PHE A 76 24.63 -5.93 12.59
N HIS A 77 25.82 -6.15 13.14
CA HIS A 77 26.48 -5.19 14.02
C HIS A 77 27.02 -3.99 13.24
N GLU A 78 27.56 -4.21 12.04
CA GLU A 78 27.93 -3.12 11.12
C GLU A 78 26.71 -2.26 10.75
N ILE A 79 25.52 -2.86 10.58
CA ILE A 79 24.30 -2.07 10.32
C ILE A 79 24.02 -1.09 11.47
N ILE A 80 24.20 -1.52 12.73
CA ILE A 80 24.00 -0.66 13.89
C ILE A 80 25.10 0.41 13.96
N ASP A 81 26.36 0.04 13.74
CA ASP A 81 27.49 0.96 13.85
C ASP A 81 27.44 2.07 12.81
N VAL A 82 27.22 1.71 11.54
CA VAL A 82 27.04 2.68 10.45
C VAL A 82 25.81 3.54 10.71
N GLY A 83 24.72 2.96 11.24
CA GLY A 83 23.53 3.73 11.61
C GLY A 83 23.77 4.76 12.70
N LEU A 84 24.53 4.41 13.74
CA LEU A 84 24.90 5.34 14.81
C LEU A 84 25.76 6.49 14.27
N GLU A 85 26.72 6.19 13.38
CA GLU A 85 27.57 7.21 12.75
C GLU A 85 26.76 8.16 11.86
N LEU A 86 25.89 7.62 11.00
CA LEU A 86 25.01 8.44 10.16
C LEU A 86 24.05 9.30 10.99
N HIS A 87 23.51 8.77 12.08
CA HIS A 87 22.63 9.52 12.97
C HIS A 87 23.37 10.64 13.70
N ALA A 88 24.56 10.36 14.24
CA ALA A 88 25.39 11.36 14.90
C ALA A 88 25.75 12.51 13.94
N ASN A 89 26.16 12.16 12.70
CA ASN A 89 26.46 13.15 11.67
C ASN A 89 25.22 14.00 11.30
N LYS A 90 24.05 13.37 11.17
CA LYS A 90 22.80 14.08 10.86
C LYS A 90 22.38 15.03 11.98
N LEU A 91 22.51 14.61 13.25
CA LEU A 91 22.22 15.47 14.39
C LEU A 91 23.23 16.63 14.50
N ALA A 92 24.51 16.38 14.26
CA ALA A 92 25.53 17.41 14.27
C ALA A 92 25.28 18.50 13.21
N GLN A 93 24.70 18.13 12.06
CA GLN A 93 24.32 19.08 11.00
C GLN A 93 23.09 19.91 11.35
N ILE A 94 22.07 19.29 11.97
CA ILE A 94 20.80 19.98 12.24
C ILE A 94 20.89 20.82 13.52
N GLN A 95 21.53 20.31 14.56
CA GLN A 95 21.67 20.97 15.87
C GLN A 95 23.08 20.75 16.45
N PRO A 96 24.06 21.55 16.02
CA PRO A 96 25.41 21.49 16.57
C PRO A 96 25.37 21.83 18.07
N GLY A 97 25.98 20.98 18.91
CA GLY A 97 26.04 21.17 20.36
C GLY A 97 24.80 20.74 21.15
N SER A 98 23.83 20.06 20.53
CA SER A 98 22.71 19.47 21.27
C SER A 98 23.15 18.27 22.12
N GLU A 99 22.53 18.08 23.28
CA GLU A 99 22.74 16.93 24.16
C GLU A 99 22.50 15.60 23.42
N ALA A 100 21.55 15.59 22.49
CA ALA A 100 21.28 14.45 21.61
C ALA A 100 22.44 14.14 20.65
N ALA A 101 23.09 15.15 20.07
CA ALA A 101 24.25 14.96 19.20
C ALA A 101 25.46 14.43 19.98
N GLU A 102 25.69 14.94 21.19
CA GLU A 102 26.74 14.43 22.07
C GLU A 102 26.47 12.99 22.51
N ALA A 103 25.24 12.66 22.90
CA ALA A 103 24.85 11.30 23.27
C ALA A 103 25.06 10.31 22.11
N ALA A 104 24.70 10.71 20.88
CA ALA A 104 24.94 9.91 19.68
C ALA A 104 26.45 9.70 19.43
N GLN A 105 27.27 10.74 19.57
CA GLN A 105 28.72 10.64 19.41
C GLN A 105 29.37 9.74 20.47
N ARG A 106 28.91 9.83 21.73
CA ARG A 106 29.33 8.94 22.81
C ARG A 106 29.00 7.49 22.49
N ALA A 107 27.79 7.21 21.98
CA ALA A 107 27.41 5.85 21.57
C ALA A 107 28.31 5.30 20.45
N VAL A 108 28.70 6.13 19.46
CA VAL A 108 29.68 5.73 18.42
C VAL A 108 31.02 5.35 19.04
N THR A 109 31.55 6.19 19.95
CA THR A 109 32.83 5.90 20.61
C THR A 109 32.78 4.65 21.47
N GLN A 110 31.69 4.42 22.20
CA GLN A 110 31.46 3.21 22.98
C GLN A 110 31.38 1.97 22.09
N SER A 111 30.66 2.05 20.97
CA SER A 111 30.57 0.93 20.03
C SER A 111 31.94 0.57 19.45
N ARG A 112 32.74 1.56 19.06
CA ARG A 112 34.13 1.33 18.58
C ARG A 112 35.04 0.73 19.65
N ALA A 113 34.87 1.13 20.92
CA ALA A 113 35.61 0.56 22.04
C ALA A 113 35.22 -0.92 22.30
N LEU A 114 33.94 -1.23 22.22
CA LEU A 114 33.40 -2.59 22.37
C LEU A 114 33.80 -3.51 21.21
N SER A 115 33.93 -2.99 19.99
CA SER A 115 34.41 -3.78 18.85
C SER A 115 35.88 -4.18 18.95
N LYS A 116 36.69 -3.48 19.76
CA LYS A 116 38.12 -3.78 19.98
C LYS A 116 38.38 -4.73 21.16
N LYS A 117 37.48 -4.83 22.13
CA LYS A 117 37.60 -5.75 23.27
C LYS A 117 36.64 -6.92 23.09
N LYS A 118 37.14 -8.16 23.20
CA LYS A 118 36.30 -9.38 23.25
C LYS A 118 35.21 -9.15 24.31
N ARG A 119 33.96 -9.16 23.86
CA ARG A 119 32.83 -8.59 24.62
C ARG A 119 32.44 -9.52 25.77
N PRO A 120 32.23 -9.01 26.99
CA PRO A 120 31.57 -9.80 28.02
C PRO A 120 30.10 -10.01 27.62
N GLU A 121 29.61 -11.25 27.73
CA GLU A 121 28.25 -11.65 27.30
C GLU A 121 27.11 -10.92 28.04
N ASN A 122 27.43 -10.25 29.15
CA ASN A 122 26.47 -9.68 30.10
C ASN A 122 26.39 -8.14 30.10
N ASP A 123 26.94 -7.47 29.08
CA ASP A 123 26.87 -6.00 29.00
C ASP A 123 25.43 -5.56 28.70
N THR A 124 24.72 -5.16 29.76
CA THR A 124 23.30 -4.73 29.75
C THR A 124 23.12 -3.30 29.28
N THR A 125 24.22 -2.61 28.91
CA THR A 125 24.16 -1.25 28.41
C THR A 125 23.43 -1.18 27.06
N PRO A 126 22.42 -0.29 26.91
CA PRO A 126 21.73 -0.12 25.64
C PRO A 126 22.72 0.42 24.61
N ARG A 127 23.12 -0.42 23.65
CA ARG A 127 24.04 -0.05 22.55
C ARG A 127 23.54 1.14 21.71
N ILE A 128 22.24 1.39 21.74
CA ILE A 128 21.59 2.41 20.93
C ILE A 128 21.08 3.50 21.88
N PRO A 129 21.45 4.78 21.68
CA PRO A 129 21.02 5.86 22.56
C PRO A 129 19.53 6.14 22.42
N GLU A 130 18.93 6.69 23.47
CA GLU A 130 17.53 7.12 23.47
C GLU A 130 17.31 8.19 22.39
N GLY A 131 16.17 8.12 21.69
CA GLY A 131 15.87 9.01 20.56
C GLY A 131 16.49 8.61 19.21
N HIS A 132 17.32 7.56 19.16
CA HIS A 132 17.78 7.00 17.89
C HIS A 132 16.61 6.37 17.10
N PRO A 133 16.59 6.46 15.76
CA PRO A 133 15.53 5.87 14.94
C PRO A 133 15.38 4.36 15.12
N PHE A 134 16.46 3.66 15.48
CA PHE A 134 16.37 2.28 15.97
C PHE A 134 16.05 2.28 17.46
N ILE A 135 14.77 2.15 17.83
CA ILE A 135 14.33 2.10 19.24
C ILE A 135 15.12 1.02 20.03
N SER A 136 15.43 -0.11 19.39
CA SER A 136 16.32 -1.13 19.94
C SER A 136 16.88 -2.04 18.85
N ALA A 137 17.91 -2.83 19.18
CA ALA A 137 18.44 -3.86 18.27
C ALA A 137 17.36 -4.92 17.95
N ASN A 138 16.48 -5.24 18.89
CA ASN A 138 15.34 -6.13 18.67
C ASN A 138 14.28 -5.50 17.77
N PHE A 139 14.04 -4.20 17.87
CA PHE A 139 13.16 -3.47 16.96
C PHE A 139 13.68 -3.53 15.51
N LEU A 140 14.98 -3.30 15.30
CA LEU A 140 15.61 -3.45 13.99
C LEU A 140 15.43 -4.87 13.43
N LYS A 141 15.69 -5.91 14.22
CA LYS A 141 15.53 -7.31 13.78
C LYS A 141 14.08 -7.71 13.49
N ARG A 142 13.18 -7.48 14.45
CA ARG A 142 11.81 -8.02 14.44
C ARG A 142 10.81 -7.13 13.71
N ARG A 143 11.09 -5.84 13.55
CA ARG A 143 10.18 -4.90 12.89
C ARG A 143 10.73 -4.41 11.56
N ILE A 144 11.94 -3.87 11.51
CA ILE A 144 12.44 -3.24 10.28
C ILE A 144 12.90 -4.31 9.27
N LEU A 145 13.85 -5.16 9.65
CA LEU A 145 14.41 -6.18 8.75
C LEU A 145 13.38 -7.22 8.33
N SER A 146 12.48 -7.63 9.23
CA SER A 146 11.38 -8.54 8.91
C SER A 146 10.41 -7.94 7.89
N THR A 147 10.07 -6.65 8.02
CA THR A 147 9.18 -5.94 7.08
C THR A 147 9.87 -5.74 5.74
N LEU A 148 11.16 -5.36 5.72
CA LEU A 148 11.93 -5.25 4.48
C LEU A 148 12.11 -6.61 3.78
N LEU A 149 12.24 -7.70 4.55
CA LEU A 149 12.30 -9.06 4.03
C LEU A 149 10.95 -9.52 3.49
N SER A 150 9.84 -9.24 4.17
CA SER A 150 8.50 -9.60 3.67
C SER A 150 8.10 -8.82 2.41
N GLN A 151 8.66 -7.62 2.23
CA GLN A 151 8.54 -6.83 1.01
C GLN A 151 9.53 -7.25 -0.10
N GLU A 152 10.34 -8.28 0.15
CA GLU A 152 11.42 -8.73 -0.73
C GLU A 152 12.47 -7.66 -1.09
N LEU A 153 12.51 -6.54 -0.38
CA LEU A 153 13.46 -5.45 -0.61
C LEU A 153 14.87 -5.81 -0.13
N VAL A 154 14.97 -6.71 0.84
CA VAL A 154 16.23 -7.18 1.40
C VAL A 154 16.18 -8.70 1.50
N PHE A 155 17.29 -9.37 1.22
CA PHE A 155 17.44 -10.79 1.43
C PHE A 155 18.67 -11.10 2.28
N LYS A 156 18.56 -12.15 3.09
CA LYS A 156 19.65 -12.67 3.92
C LYS A 156 20.30 -13.83 3.16
N LYS A 157 21.56 -13.70 2.77
CA LYS A 157 22.29 -14.75 2.05
C LYS A 157 23.48 -15.23 2.87
N ALA A 158 23.60 -16.55 2.96
CA ALA A 158 24.80 -17.20 3.48
C ALA A 158 25.96 -16.91 2.53
N VAL A 159 26.96 -16.19 3.01
CA VAL A 159 28.25 -16.06 2.34
C VAL A 159 29.11 -17.22 2.82
N ARG A 160 29.35 -18.18 1.93
CA ARG A 160 30.34 -19.22 2.19
C ARG A 160 31.70 -18.54 2.23
N PRO A 161 32.53 -18.74 3.28
CA PRO A 161 33.91 -18.30 3.23
C PRO A 161 34.56 -18.96 2.00
N VAL A 162 35.20 -18.15 1.15
CA VAL A 162 35.86 -18.65 -0.05
C VAL A 162 36.86 -19.72 0.39
N ALA A 163 36.62 -20.96 -0.04
CA ALA A 163 37.46 -22.10 0.31
C ALA A 163 38.84 -21.88 -0.33
N GLY A 164 39.84 -21.53 0.49
CA GLY A 164 41.18 -21.34 -0.03
C GLY A 164 42.23 -20.82 0.96
N THR A 165 41.86 -20.15 2.05
CA THR A 165 42.88 -19.46 2.88
C THR A 165 43.28 -20.16 4.18
N VAL A 166 42.52 -21.13 4.71
CA VAL A 166 42.92 -21.86 5.94
C VAL A 166 42.32 -23.28 5.95
N ARG A 167 43.16 -24.32 6.12
CA ARG A 167 42.72 -25.71 6.30
C ARG A 167 41.87 -25.84 7.56
N ALA A 168 40.77 -26.58 7.49
CA ALA A 168 39.82 -26.76 8.59
C ALA A 168 40.47 -27.37 9.86
N ASP A 169 41.58 -28.09 9.69
CA ASP A 169 42.31 -28.78 10.75
C ASP A 169 43.17 -27.86 11.63
N GLN A 170 43.41 -26.61 11.22
CA GLN A 170 44.21 -25.65 11.99
C GLN A 170 43.37 -24.70 12.85
N LEU A 171 42.05 -24.87 12.87
CA LEU A 171 41.14 -23.95 13.55
C LEU A 171 40.71 -24.52 14.89
N THR A 172 40.76 -23.67 15.90
CA THR A 172 40.21 -23.97 17.22
C THR A 172 38.68 -24.20 17.14
N PRO A 173 38.07 -24.95 18.08
CA PRO A 173 36.62 -25.21 18.08
C PRO A 173 35.76 -23.94 17.96
N ASP A 174 36.20 -22.83 18.57
CA ASP A 174 35.53 -21.53 18.50
C ASP A 174 35.59 -20.91 17.09
N GLU A 175 36.71 -21.08 16.38
CA GLU A 175 36.86 -20.59 15.01
C GLU A 175 36.08 -21.42 13.98
N ARG A 176 35.84 -22.70 14.28
CA ARG A 176 34.95 -23.56 13.48
C ARG A 176 33.49 -23.16 13.64
N SER A 177 33.07 -22.78 14.84
CA SER A 177 31.72 -22.22 15.11
C SER A 177 31.53 -20.85 14.43
N ALA A 178 32.54 -19.98 14.48
CA ALA A 178 32.53 -18.67 13.82
C ALA A 178 32.62 -18.73 12.27
N LYS A 179 33.14 -19.82 11.70
CA LYS A 179 33.11 -20.09 10.25
C LYS A 179 31.83 -20.76 9.76
N GLY A 180 30.84 -20.98 10.64
CA GLY A 180 29.47 -21.21 10.22
C GLY A 180 29.03 -20.08 9.29
N SER A 181 28.35 -20.42 8.18
CA SER A 181 28.04 -19.51 7.09
C SER A 181 27.65 -18.09 7.57
N ALA A 182 28.54 -17.11 7.34
CA ALA A 182 28.27 -15.74 7.72
C ALA A 182 27.08 -15.25 6.88
N PHE A 183 26.00 -14.84 7.54
CA PHE A 183 24.83 -14.34 6.84
C PHE A 183 24.96 -12.84 6.65
N HIS A 184 24.99 -12.40 5.40
CA HIS A 184 25.01 -10.98 5.06
C HIS A 184 23.62 -10.55 4.55
N TRP A 185 23.27 -9.30 4.84
CA TRP A 185 22.04 -8.67 4.37
C TRP A 185 22.34 -7.91 3.09
N PHE A 186 21.55 -8.15 2.05
CA PHE A 186 21.72 -7.52 0.74
C PHE A 186 20.44 -6.81 0.33
N LEU A 187 20.58 -5.60 -0.20
CA LEU A 187 19.48 -4.90 -0.84
C LEU A 187 19.19 -5.54 -2.20
N ARG A 188 17.93 -5.87 -2.47
CA ARG A 188 17.51 -6.42 -3.74
C ARG A 188 17.45 -5.29 -4.76
N LEU A 189 18.29 -5.38 -5.78
CA LEU A 189 18.25 -4.46 -6.91
C LEU A 189 16.94 -4.65 -7.69
N PRO A 190 16.37 -3.57 -8.26
CA PRO A 190 15.21 -3.70 -9.14
C PRO A 190 15.51 -4.75 -10.22
N PRO A 191 14.58 -5.65 -10.53
CA PRO A 191 14.77 -6.62 -11.59
C PRO A 191 15.02 -5.88 -12.91
N THR A 192 16.22 -6.04 -13.47
CA THR A 192 16.65 -5.41 -14.72
C THR A 192 16.00 -6.04 -15.95
N THR A 193 15.50 -7.28 -15.81
CA THR A 193 14.76 -7.97 -16.85
C THR A 193 13.31 -7.47 -16.85
N ILE A 194 13.05 -6.49 -17.71
CA ILE A 194 11.70 -6.07 -18.08
C ILE A 194 11.06 -7.25 -18.84
N LYS A 195 10.53 -8.23 -18.12
CA LYS A 195 9.64 -9.23 -18.73
C LYS A 195 8.46 -8.44 -19.30
N LYS A 196 8.25 -8.55 -20.62
CA LYS A 196 7.23 -7.89 -21.45
C LYS A 196 6.31 -7.00 -20.62
N THR A 197 6.55 -5.68 -20.69
CA THR A 197 5.60 -4.67 -20.21
C THR A 197 4.21 -5.05 -20.67
N ASP A 198 3.25 -4.93 -19.76
CA ASP A 198 1.85 -5.19 -20.03
C ASP A 198 1.43 -4.56 -21.37
N PRO A 199 0.61 -5.23 -22.18
CA PRO A 199 0.14 -4.66 -23.45
C PRO A 199 -0.67 -3.37 -23.28
N LEU A 200 -1.10 -3.07 -22.04
CA LEU A 200 -1.78 -1.84 -21.66
C LEU A 200 -0.82 -0.74 -21.18
N GLY A 201 0.47 -1.02 -21.01
CA GLY A 201 1.49 -0.06 -20.55
C GLY A 201 1.33 0.44 -19.11
N GLN A 202 0.28 0.01 -18.40
CA GLN A 202 -0.10 0.54 -17.08
C GLN A 202 0.74 -0.02 -15.93
N TRP A 203 1.28 -1.23 -16.07
CA TRP A 203 2.06 -1.89 -15.02
C TRP A 203 3.53 -2.01 -15.44
N SER A 204 4.42 -1.29 -14.75
CA SER A 204 5.86 -1.46 -14.96
C SER A 204 6.55 -1.85 -13.66
N ILE A 205 7.20 -3.01 -13.69
CA ILE A 205 7.94 -3.56 -12.54
C ILE A 205 9.00 -2.56 -12.04
N PRO A 206 9.79 -1.87 -12.89
CA PRO A 206 10.77 -0.90 -12.42
C PRO A 206 10.14 0.31 -11.72
N ALA A 207 9.01 0.83 -12.21
CA ALA A 207 8.35 1.97 -11.56
C ALA A 207 7.72 1.59 -10.22
N GLN A 208 7.16 0.38 -10.11
CA GLN A 208 6.63 -0.11 -8.83
C GLN A 208 7.74 -0.41 -7.84
N TRP A 209 8.87 -0.93 -8.31
CA TRP A 209 10.03 -1.11 -7.45
C TRP A 209 10.51 0.24 -6.91
N LYS A 210 10.54 1.27 -7.76
CA LYS A 210 10.82 2.65 -7.33
C LYS A 210 9.81 3.11 -6.27
N ARG A 211 8.51 2.93 -6.50
CA ARG A 211 7.44 3.26 -5.54
C ARG A 211 7.62 2.57 -4.18
N LEU A 212 7.88 1.26 -4.18
CA LEU A 212 8.18 0.50 -2.96
C LEU A 212 9.46 1.00 -2.28
N SER A 213 10.50 1.32 -3.07
CA SER A 213 11.75 1.89 -2.56
C SER A 213 11.61 3.32 -2.04
N LEU A 214 10.57 4.05 -2.46
CA LEU A 214 10.19 5.35 -1.92
C LEU A 214 9.30 5.23 -0.67
N GLY A 215 9.00 4.00 -0.22
CA GLY A 215 8.24 3.75 1.00
C GLY A 215 6.72 3.65 0.79
N GLU A 216 6.26 3.42 -0.44
CA GLU A 216 4.85 3.15 -0.67
C GLU A 216 4.43 1.80 -0.05
N PHE A 217 3.18 1.71 0.42
CA PHE A 217 2.69 0.49 1.06
C PHE A 217 2.58 -0.65 0.04
N PRO A 218 3.14 -1.84 0.33
CA PRO A 218 3.07 -2.97 -0.58
C PRO A 218 1.64 -3.41 -0.89
N GLY A 219 0.68 -3.20 0.02
CA GLY A 219 -0.73 -3.51 -0.24
C GLY A 219 -1.31 -2.71 -1.39
N ASN A 220 -1.01 -1.40 -1.49
CA ASN A 220 -1.49 -0.56 -2.57
C ASN A 220 -0.94 -1.04 -3.92
N VAL A 221 0.37 -1.32 -3.96
CA VAL A 221 1.02 -1.87 -5.17
C VAL A 221 0.44 -3.24 -5.53
N LEU A 222 0.09 -4.08 -4.56
CA LEU A 222 -0.55 -5.38 -4.82
C LEU A 222 -1.99 -5.24 -5.33
N GLU A 223 -2.74 -4.27 -4.82
CA GLU A 223 -4.12 -4.00 -5.25
C GLU A 223 -4.15 -3.51 -6.69
N GLU A 224 -3.34 -2.51 -7.04
CA GLU A 224 -3.25 -2.04 -8.42
C GLU A 224 -2.79 -3.18 -9.37
N HIS A 225 -1.88 -4.07 -8.93
CA HIS A 225 -1.48 -5.23 -9.72
C HIS A 225 -2.67 -6.15 -10.00
N ARG A 226 -3.46 -6.43 -8.96
CA ARG A 226 -4.66 -7.27 -9.07
C ARG A 226 -5.68 -6.66 -10.01
N GLU A 227 -5.85 -5.34 -9.96
CA GLU A 227 -6.72 -4.62 -10.87
C GLU A 227 -6.26 -4.78 -12.32
N VAL A 228 -4.98 -4.53 -12.61
CA VAL A 228 -4.44 -4.67 -13.97
C VAL A 228 -4.54 -6.11 -14.46
N VAL A 229 -4.15 -7.11 -13.64
CA VAL A 229 -4.31 -8.53 -14.00
C VAL A 229 -5.77 -8.89 -14.24
N SER A 230 -6.70 -8.35 -13.44
CA SER A 230 -8.13 -8.59 -13.63
C SER A 230 -8.64 -7.96 -14.93
N ALA A 231 -8.18 -6.75 -15.27
CA ALA A 231 -8.52 -6.06 -16.51
C ALA A 231 -7.98 -6.81 -17.73
N GLN A 232 -6.75 -7.32 -17.66
CA GLN A 232 -6.17 -8.16 -18.70
C GLN A 232 -6.95 -9.45 -18.89
N ARG A 233 -7.31 -10.14 -17.79
CA ARG A 233 -8.13 -11.35 -17.86
C ARG A 233 -9.49 -11.07 -18.50
N LYS A 234 -10.13 -9.93 -18.18
CA LYS A 234 -11.38 -9.50 -18.81
C LYS A 234 -11.19 -9.27 -20.32
N LEU A 235 -10.15 -8.53 -20.71
CA LEU A 235 -9.85 -8.21 -22.11
C LEU A 235 -9.49 -9.47 -22.91
N GLU A 236 -8.69 -10.36 -22.34
CA GLU A 236 -8.34 -11.64 -22.97
C GLU A 236 -9.57 -12.54 -23.12
N LYS A 237 -10.42 -12.60 -22.09
CA LYS A 237 -11.71 -13.29 -22.16
C LYS A 237 -12.56 -12.71 -23.28
N GLU A 238 -12.69 -11.39 -23.40
CA GLU A 238 -13.41 -10.77 -24.52
C GLU A 238 -12.81 -11.11 -25.89
N ARG A 239 -11.48 -11.13 -26.01
CA ARG A 239 -10.79 -11.57 -27.24
C ARG A 239 -11.13 -13.02 -27.58
N ARG A 240 -11.11 -13.91 -26.59
CA ARG A 240 -11.50 -15.33 -26.75
C ARG A 240 -12.97 -15.49 -27.13
N LEU A 241 -13.85 -14.69 -26.52
CA LEU A 241 -15.28 -14.64 -26.86
C LEU A 241 -15.49 -14.18 -28.31
N ARG A 242 -14.79 -13.12 -28.76
CA ARG A 242 -14.85 -12.62 -30.15
C ARG A 242 -14.33 -13.63 -31.16
N ARG A 243 -13.25 -14.36 -30.81
CA ARG A 243 -12.71 -15.46 -31.63
C ARG A 243 -13.59 -16.72 -31.63
N GLY A 244 -14.62 -16.78 -30.77
CA GLY A 244 -15.47 -17.96 -30.62
C GLY A 244 -14.80 -19.14 -29.92
N THR A 245 -13.58 -18.98 -29.38
CA THR A 245 -12.86 -20.05 -28.67
C THR A 245 -13.43 -20.28 -27.27
N GLN A 246 -14.00 -19.25 -26.67
CA GLN A 246 -14.67 -19.33 -25.38
C GLN A 246 -16.17 -19.00 -25.55
N LYS A 247 -17.03 -19.72 -24.83
CA LYS A 247 -18.46 -19.42 -24.76
C LYS A 247 -18.74 -18.48 -23.59
N ARG A 248 -19.68 -17.54 -23.78
CA ARG A 248 -20.17 -16.67 -22.69
C ARG A 248 -20.82 -17.52 -21.60
N THR A 249 -20.71 -17.08 -20.36
CA THR A 249 -21.47 -17.68 -19.25
C THR A 249 -22.96 -17.34 -19.39
N GLU A 250 -23.83 -18.04 -18.68
CA GLU A 250 -25.28 -17.80 -18.82
C GLU A 250 -25.72 -16.44 -18.27
N GLU A 251 -25.05 -15.95 -17.23
CA GLU A 251 -25.27 -14.61 -16.69
C GLU A 251 -24.81 -13.54 -17.69
N GLU A 252 -23.64 -13.73 -18.31
CA GLU A 252 -23.19 -12.85 -19.39
C GLU A 252 -24.15 -12.86 -20.57
N ILE A 253 -24.73 -14.01 -20.93
CA ILE A 253 -25.74 -14.10 -22.01
C ILE A 253 -26.99 -13.30 -21.65
N TRP A 254 -27.41 -13.27 -20.38
CA TRP A 254 -28.59 -12.51 -19.94
C TRP A 254 -28.38 -11.00 -20.05
N HIS A 255 -27.18 -10.53 -19.74
CA HIS A 255 -26.81 -9.11 -19.83
C HIS A 255 -26.25 -8.72 -21.20
N TRP A 256 -26.23 -9.63 -22.18
CA TRP A 256 -25.70 -9.34 -23.49
C TRP A 256 -26.76 -8.73 -24.40
N ASP A 257 -26.57 -7.47 -24.80
CA ASP A 257 -27.50 -6.73 -25.67
C ASP A 257 -27.72 -7.39 -27.03
N GLY A 258 -26.74 -8.15 -27.53
CA GLY A 258 -26.82 -8.91 -28.78
C GLY A 258 -27.49 -10.29 -28.64
N ARG A 259 -28.09 -10.59 -27.49
CA ARG A 259 -28.77 -11.88 -27.26
C ARG A 259 -29.94 -12.05 -28.22
N GLN A 260 -29.96 -13.17 -28.92
CA GLN A 260 -31.14 -13.64 -29.66
C GLN A 260 -32.27 -13.95 -28.65
N PRO A 261 -33.36 -13.15 -28.60
CA PRO A 261 -34.38 -13.28 -27.55
C PRO A 261 -35.14 -14.61 -27.63
N GLU A 262 -35.17 -15.24 -28.80
CA GLU A 262 -35.86 -16.52 -29.02
C GLU A 262 -35.11 -17.73 -28.45
N LEU A 263 -33.81 -17.59 -28.17
CA LEU A 263 -33.02 -18.66 -27.59
C LEU A 263 -33.08 -18.58 -26.07
N THR A 264 -33.67 -19.61 -25.45
CA THR A 264 -33.68 -19.70 -23.99
C THR A 264 -32.30 -20.15 -23.49
N THR A 265 -31.92 -19.74 -22.27
CA THR A 265 -30.69 -20.23 -21.62
C THR A 265 -30.93 -21.54 -20.86
N ARG A 266 -29.89 -22.16 -20.29
CA ARG A 266 -30.07 -23.37 -19.47
C ARG A 266 -30.77 -23.03 -18.16
N LYS A 267 -30.41 -21.91 -17.52
CA LYS A 267 -31.04 -21.37 -16.31
C LYS A 267 -32.55 -21.17 -16.50
N GLN A 268 -32.98 -20.62 -17.63
CA GLN A 268 -34.41 -20.48 -17.95
C GLN A 268 -35.12 -21.83 -18.13
N ARG A 269 -34.38 -22.87 -18.53
CA ARG A 269 -34.88 -24.24 -18.74
C ARG A 269 -34.65 -25.16 -17.55
N PHE A 270 -34.19 -24.63 -16.42
CA PHE A 270 -33.82 -25.47 -15.27
C PHE A 270 -34.99 -26.31 -14.76
N HIS A 271 -36.22 -25.80 -14.89
CA HIS A 271 -37.47 -26.49 -14.57
C HIS A 271 -37.79 -27.70 -15.50
N LEU A 272 -37.11 -27.84 -16.64
CA LEU A 272 -37.29 -28.96 -17.57
C LEU A 272 -36.36 -30.13 -17.23
N SER A 273 -36.79 -31.36 -17.52
CA SER A 273 -35.92 -32.54 -17.41
C SER A 273 -34.72 -32.47 -18.38
N ALA A 274 -33.59 -33.10 -18.04
CA ALA A 274 -32.37 -33.03 -18.86
C ALA A 274 -32.59 -33.43 -20.33
N ARG A 275 -33.44 -34.43 -20.60
CA ARG A 275 -33.84 -34.83 -21.96
C ARG A 275 -34.61 -33.72 -22.67
N ARG A 276 -35.57 -33.09 -21.99
CA ARG A 276 -36.35 -31.96 -22.55
C ARG A 276 -35.48 -30.73 -22.76
N GLN A 277 -34.55 -30.42 -21.84
CA GLN A 277 -33.60 -29.31 -21.98
C GLN A 277 -32.77 -29.42 -23.27
N LYS A 278 -32.15 -30.58 -23.52
CA LYS A 278 -31.34 -30.84 -24.74
C LYS A 278 -32.18 -30.80 -26.02
N THR A 279 -33.42 -31.23 -25.93
CA THR A 279 -34.32 -31.28 -27.09
C THR A 279 -34.85 -29.88 -27.42
N ARG A 280 -35.12 -29.06 -26.40
CA ARG A 280 -35.62 -27.69 -26.54
C ARG A 280 -34.64 -26.80 -27.28
N THR A 281 -33.34 -26.87 -26.99
CA THR A 281 -32.31 -26.11 -27.72
C THR A 281 -32.34 -26.39 -29.22
N ARG A 282 -32.46 -27.66 -29.61
CA ARG A 282 -32.53 -28.09 -31.01
C ARG A 282 -33.78 -27.53 -31.70
N PHE A 283 -34.94 -27.58 -31.03
CA PHE A 283 -36.18 -27.03 -31.57
C PHE A 283 -36.14 -25.51 -31.72
N GLU A 284 -35.63 -24.78 -30.73
CA GLU A 284 -35.48 -23.32 -30.81
C GLU A 284 -34.54 -22.91 -31.95
N LEU A 285 -33.41 -23.60 -32.10
CA LEU A 285 -32.48 -23.37 -33.21
C LEU A 285 -33.10 -23.70 -34.57
N LYS A 286 -33.90 -24.77 -34.66
CA LYS A 286 -34.62 -25.13 -35.89
C LYS A 286 -35.61 -24.03 -36.28
N ARG A 287 -36.44 -23.60 -35.33
CA ARG A 287 -37.43 -22.53 -35.53
C ARG A 287 -36.78 -21.21 -35.95
N LEU A 288 -35.67 -20.84 -35.31
CA LEU A 288 -34.93 -19.63 -35.65
C LEU A 288 -34.32 -19.69 -37.06
N ARG A 289 -33.77 -20.85 -37.46
CA ARG A 289 -33.28 -21.06 -38.84
C ARG A 289 -34.39 -20.97 -39.87
N GLU A 290 -35.56 -21.56 -39.60
CA GLU A 290 -36.72 -21.49 -40.49
C GLU A 290 -37.22 -20.05 -40.64
N ARG A 291 -37.29 -19.30 -39.53
CA ARG A 291 -37.64 -17.87 -39.56
C ARG A 291 -36.64 -17.07 -40.39
N LEU A 292 -35.34 -17.23 -40.15
CA LEU A 292 -34.30 -16.54 -40.93
C LEU A 292 -34.37 -16.90 -42.42
N ARG A 293 -34.66 -18.17 -42.76
CA ARG A 293 -34.86 -18.58 -44.16
C ARG A 293 -36.07 -17.91 -44.79
N PHE A 294 -37.19 -17.83 -44.06
CA PHE A 294 -38.38 -17.15 -44.54
C PHE A 294 -38.14 -15.66 -44.74
N ASP A 295 -37.49 -15.00 -43.76
CA ASP A 295 -37.11 -13.59 -43.85
C ASP A 295 -36.16 -13.36 -45.04
N LEU A 296 -35.23 -14.28 -45.32
CA LEU A 296 -34.33 -14.25 -46.49
C LEU A 296 -34.98 -14.66 -47.82
N ALA A 297 -36.18 -15.24 -47.83
CA ALA A 297 -36.93 -15.53 -49.04
C ALA A 297 -37.90 -14.39 -49.41
N ARG A 298 -38.26 -13.54 -48.44
CA ARG A 298 -39.18 -12.43 -48.64
C ARG A 298 -38.59 -11.44 -49.66
N PRO A 299 -39.35 -10.95 -50.66
CA PRO A 299 -38.81 -9.99 -51.63
C PRO A 299 -38.35 -8.71 -50.92
N GLU A 300 -37.28 -8.08 -51.41
CA GLU A 300 -36.65 -6.92 -50.74
C GLU A 300 -37.64 -5.77 -50.49
N LYS A 301 -38.57 -5.55 -51.42
CA LYS A 301 -39.63 -4.53 -51.29
C LYS A 301 -40.53 -4.79 -50.08
N GLU A 302 -40.85 -6.05 -49.81
CA GLU A 302 -41.65 -6.42 -48.63
C GLU A 302 -40.83 -6.37 -47.34
N ARG A 303 -39.53 -6.67 -47.39
CA ARG A 303 -38.64 -6.48 -46.23
C ARG A 303 -38.52 -5.01 -45.86
N ALA A 304 -38.36 -4.14 -46.86
CA ALA A 304 -38.29 -2.70 -46.65
C ALA A 304 -39.60 -2.18 -46.02
N ARG A 305 -40.76 -2.58 -46.55
CA ARG A 305 -42.07 -2.24 -45.97
C ARG A 305 -42.22 -2.74 -44.53
N ALA A 306 -41.91 -4.00 -44.27
CA ALA A 306 -41.98 -4.57 -42.93
C ALA A 306 -41.01 -3.90 -41.94
N ALA A 307 -39.82 -3.48 -42.41
CA ALA A 307 -38.86 -2.75 -41.59
C ALA A 307 -39.35 -1.33 -41.24
N GLU A 308 -39.95 -0.61 -42.20
CA GLU A 308 -40.55 0.70 -41.96
C GLU A 308 -41.76 0.61 -41.01
N GLU A 309 -42.63 -0.39 -41.20
CA GLU A 309 -43.75 -0.67 -40.27
C GLU A 309 -43.23 -0.99 -38.85
N ALA A 310 -42.16 -1.78 -38.73
CA ALA A 310 -41.55 -2.09 -37.45
C ALA A 310 -40.92 -0.86 -36.79
N LYS A 311 -40.25 0.01 -37.56
CA LYS A 311 -39.73 1.30 -37.07
C LYS A 311 -40.86 2.22 -36.61
N ALA A 312 -41.95 2.31 -37.37
CA ALA A 312 -43.12 3.10 -37.02
C ALA A 312 -43.74 2.63 -35.71
N LYS A 313 -43.98 1.32 -35.56
CA LYS A 313 -44.48 0.73 -34.30
C LYS A 313 -43.52 0.92 -33.14
N ALA A 314 -42.21 0.83 -33.36
CA ALA A 314 -41.22 1.07 -32.31
C ALA A 314 -41.17 2.55 -31.88
N ALA A 315 -41.35 3.48 -32.83
CA ALA A 315 -41.46 4.91 -32.54
C ALA A 315 -42.75 5.22 -31.76
N GLU A 316 -43.88 4.62 -32.15
CA GLU A 316 -45.16 4.71 -31.46
C GLU A 316 -45.06 4.15 -30.03
N ALA A 317 -44.46 2.96 -29.84
CA ALA A 317 -44.24 2.38 -28.53
C ALA A 317 -43.29 3.24 -27.64
N ARG A 318 -42.29 3.89 -28.23
CA ARG A 318 -41.43 4.84 -27.52
C ARG A 318 -42.18 6.12 -27.13
N ALA A 319 -43.06 6.60 -28.00
CA ALA A 319 -43.93 7.75 -27.71
C ALA A 319 -44.92 7.42 -26.60
N ALA A 320 -45.55 6.24 -26.64
CA ALA A 320 -46.44 5.74 -25.60
C ALA A 320 -45.72 5.63 -24.24
N ARG A 321 -44.52 5.04 -24.19
CA ARG A 321 -43.71 4.98 -22.96
C ARG A 321 -43.29 6.35 -22.44
N ARG A 322 -43.12 7.35 -23.31
CA ARG A 322 -42.88 8.74 -22.90
C ARG A 322 -44.14 9.41 -22.34
N ALA A 323 -45.30 9.09 -22.92
CA ALA A 323 -46.61 9.61 -22.51
C ALA A 323 -47.11 8.97 -21.19
N GLU A 324 -46.81 7.69 -20.95
CA GLU A 324 -47.19 6.94 -19.74
C GLU A 324 -46.38 7.32 -18.48
N GLY A 325 -45.56 8.37 -18.56
CA GLY A 325 -44.98 8.99 -17.39
C GLY A 325 -43.60 8.43 -17.05
N THR A 326 -42.62 9.31 -17.21
CA THR A 326 -41.53 9.38 -16.24
C THR A 326 -42.18 9.85 -14.95
N PRO A 327 -42.33 9.03 -13.88
CA PRO A 327 -42.52 9.64 -12.57
C PRO A 327 -41.25 10.47 -12.32
N ALA A 328 -41.42 11.78 -12.25
CA ALA A 328 -40.41 12.68 -11.77
C ALA A 328 -39.98 12.17 -10.39
N ALA A 329 -38.79 11.57 -10.32
CA ALA A 329 -38.15 11.27 -9.05
C ALA A 329 -37.75 12.62 -8.43
N ILE A 330 -38.51 13.02 -7.40
CA ILE A 330 -38.10 13.98 -6.37
C ILE A 330 -37.08 13.30 -5.47
#